data_AF-A0A292R056-F1
#
_entry.id   AF-A0A292R056-F1
#
_cell.length_a   1.000
_cell.length_b   1.000
_cell.length_c   1.000
_cell.angle_alpha   90.00
_cell.angle_beta   90.00
_cell.angle_gamma   90.00
#
_symmetry.space_group_name_H-M   'P 1'
#
loop_
_entity.id
_entity.type
_entity.pdbx_description
1 polymer ?
#
loop_
_entity_poly.entity_id
_entity_poly.type
_entity_poly.pdbx_seq_one_letter_code
_entity_poly.pdbx_strand_id
1 'polypeptide(L)'
;MKQIIPEKSSEKVAKFLQKNSLHKRDFAEMIGVTLSYVYNLIDETVPFSTRGTTIERIATVMDIEPEEFAEYRIPQEPILVDEAIETLREYIKENKLSIVAFLKSFPRKKRIDVVDILRGALPIPIDYKELKLIGKTLNMPDEEVYNMWEQRIKQVLESAGMNVYANSGLLTSMLDCARNYLLNSK
;
A
#
# COMPACT_ATOMS: atom_id res chain seq x y z
N MET A 1 2.32 33.45 -24.65
CA MET A 1 2.03 32.14 -24.05
C MET A 1 1.83 32.34 -22.56
N LYS A 2 0.68 31.96 -21.97
CA LYS A 2 0.54 31.96 -20.51
C LYS A 2 1.50 30.90 -19.98
N GLN A 3 2.52 31.30 -19.22
CA GLN A 3 3.31 30.35 -18.45
C GLN A 3 2.34 29.58 -17.55
N ILE A 4 2.23 28.27 -17.76
CA ILE A 4 1.56 27.39 -16.82
C ILE A 4 2.51 27.31 -15.64
N ILE A 5 2.22 28.08 -14.58
CA ILE A 5 2.95 27.97 -13.32
C ILE A 5 2.64 26.56 -12.79
N PRO A 6 3.65 25.70 -12.57
CA PRO A 6 3.42 24.39 -12.00
C PRO A 6 2.70 24.56 -10.66
N GLU A 7 1.63 23.79 -10.46
CA GLU A 7 0.92 23.77 -9.18
C GLU A 7 1.91 23.37 -8.07
N LYS A 8 1.91 24.12 -6.96
CA LYS A 8 2.75 23.78 -5.80
C LYS A 8 2.27 22.48 -5.15
N SER A 9 3.21 21.69 -4.63
CA SER A 9 2.92 20.44 -3.92
C SER A 9 1.96 20.63 -2.72
N SER A 10 2.11 21.71 -1.97
CA SER A 10 1.19 22.15 -0.89
C SER A 10 -0.24 22.34 -1.40
N GLU A 11 -0.41 23.11 -2.48
CA GLU A 11 -1.69 23.38 -3.13
C GLU A 11 -2.33 22.09 -3.65
N LYS A 12 -1.54 21.20 -4.26
CA LYS A 12 -1.98 19.89 -4.75
C LYS A 12 -2.59 19.05 -3.62
N VAL A 13 -1.89 18.95 -2.48
CA VAL A 13 -2.40 18.24 -1.29
C VAL A 13 -3.66 18.92 -0.74
N ALA A 14 -3.67 20.25 -0.64
CA ALA A 14 -4.82 21.00 -0.12
C ALA A 14 -6.09 20.76 -0.95
N LYS A 15 -5.97 20.84 -2.28
CA LYS A 15 -7.09 20.56 -3.22
C LYS A 15 -7.54 19.11 -3.13
N PHE A 16 -6.61 18.15 -3.00
CA PHE A 16 -6.96 16.75 -2.81
C PHE A 16 -7.79 16.54 -1.54
N LEU A 17 -7.38 17.12 -0.41
CA LEU A 17 -8.12 17.00 0.86
C LEU A 17 -9.51 17.61 0.76
N GLN A 18 -9.63 18.77 0.12
CA GLN A 18 -10.91 19.44 -0.09
C GLN A 18 -11.84 18.60 -0.99
N LYS A 19 -11.33 18.16 -2.16
CA LYS A 19 -12.09 17.36 -3.14
C LYS A 19 -12.64 16.07 -2.51
N ASN A 20 -11.87 15.44 -1.63
CA ASN A 20 -12.24 14.18 -1.00
C ASN A 20 -12.94 14.36 0.36
N SER A 21 -13.20 15.59 0.80
CA SER A 21 -13.70 15.90 2.15
C SER A 21 -12.93 15.15 3.24
N LEU A 22 -11.60 15.05 3.07
CA LEU A 22 -10.72 14.27 3.93
C LEU A 22 -10.21 15.13 5.09
N HIS A 23 -10.49 14.69 6.32
CA HIS A 23 -10.02 15.39 7.50
C HIS A 23 -8.50 15.30 7.62
N LYS A 24 -7.83 16.44 7.91
CA LYS A 24 -6.36 16.53 8.01
C LYS A 24 -5.77 15.52 9.01
N ARG A 25 -6.50 15.22 10.09
CA ARG A 25 -6.12 14.17 11.07
C ARG A 25 -6.10 12.77 10.46
N ASP A 26 -7.11 12.39 9.67
CA ASP A 26 -7.13 11.08 9.02
C ASP A 26 -6.00 10.97 8.01
N PHE A 27 -5.75 12.04 7.25
CA PHE A 27 -4.63 12.11 6.30
C PHE A 27 -3.28 11.97 7.00
N ALA A 28 -3.06 12.71 8.10
CA ALA A 28 -1.84 12.63 8.91
C ALA A 28 -1.56 11.20 9.40
N GLU A 29 -2.60 10.50 9.87
CA GLU A 29 -2.52 9.10 10.30
C GLU A 29 -2.16 8.16 9.13
N MET A 30 -2.71 8.38 7.93
CA MET A 30 -2.43 7.55 6.74
C MET A 30 -0.98 7.69 6.25
N ILE A 31 -0.39 8.90 6.32
CA ILE A 31 0.99 9.14 5.86
C ILE A 31 2.04 9.03 6.98
N GLY A 32 1.60 8.81 8.22
CA GLY A 32 2.49 8.61 9.37
C GLY A 32 3.20 9.87 9.85
N VAL A 33 2.52 11.01 9.84
CA VAL A 33 3.06 12.30 10.31
C VAL A 33 2.14 12.93 11.35
N THR A 34 2.61 14.02 11.98
CA THR A 34 1.80 14.74 12.97
C THR A 34 0.71 15.58 12.30
N LEU A 35 -0.41 15.80 12.98
CA LEU A 35 -1.47 16.70 12.51
C LEU A 35 -0.92 18.12 12.27
N SER A 36 -0.06 18.62 13.16
CA SER A 36 0.58 19.93 13.01
C SER A 36 1.40 20.02 11.73
N TYR A 37 2.11 18.95 11.35
CA TYR A 37 2.85 18.92 10.08
C TYR A 37 1.91 19.10 8.88
N VAL A 38 0.74 18.44 8.88
CA VAL A 38 -0.24 18.58 7.78
C VAL A 38 -0.80 20.00 7.69
N TYR A 39 -1.11 20.65 8.82
CA TYR A 39 -1.51 22.07 8.81
C TYR A 39 -0.40 22.95 8.23
N ASN A 40 0.82 22.81 8.73
CA ASN A 40 1.93 23.64 8.31
C ASN A 40 2.28 23.47 6.83
N LEU A 41 2.13 22.26 6.30
CA LEU A 41 2.35 21.92 4.90
C LEU A 41 1.30 22.56 3.98
N ILE A 42 0.04 22.61 4.41
CA ILE A 42 -1.06 23.22 3.65
C ILE A 42 -0.99 24.74 3.69
N ASP A 43 -0.65 25.32 4.86
CA ASP A 43 -0.56 26.76 5.07
C ASP A 43 0.79 27.33 4.56
N GLU A 44 1.64 26.51 3.93
CA GLU A 44 2.97 26.87 3.41
C GLU A 44 3.90 27.52 4.44
N THR A 45 3.67 27.26 5.73
CA THR A 45 4.51 27.77 6.83
C THR A 45 5.81 27.00 6.97
N VAL A 46 5.89 25.80 6.38
CA VAL A 46 7.10 24.99 6.26
C VAL A 46 7.28 24.53 4.80
N PRO A 47 8.52 24.31 4.35
CA PRO A 47 8.77 23.69 3.04
C PRO A 47 8.12 22.31 2.95
N PHE A 48 7.70 21.93 1.73
CA PHE A 48 7.22 20.59 1.46
C PHE A 48 8.32 19.54 1.73
N SER A 49 7.92 18.32 2.08
CA SER A 49 8.89 17.26 2.40
C SER A 49 9.84 17.01 1.23
N THR A 50 11.12 16.83 1.53
CA THR A 50 12.11 16.25 0.60
C THR A 50 12.43 14.80 0.93
N ARG A 51 11.79 14.23 1.97
CA ARG A 51 11.95 12.83 2.36
C ARG A 51 11.11 11.96 1.43
N GLY A 52 11.74 11.09 0.65
CA GLY A 52 11.09 10.17 -0.31
C GLY A 52 9.92 9.41 0.32
N THR A 53 10.14 8.78 1.47
CA THR A 53 9.09 8.02 2.18
C THR A 53 7.83 8.81 2.50
N THR A 54 7.96 10.10 2.84
CA THR A 54 6.79 10.96 3.11
C THR A 54 6.06 11.30 1.81
N ILE A 55 6.80 11.61 0.75
CA ILE A 55 6.24 11.92 -0.56
C ILE A 55 5.54 10.70 -1.15
N GLU A 56 6.17 9.53 -1.13
CA GLU A 56 5.60 8.27 -1.64
C GLU A 56 4.32 7.88 -0.89
N ARG A 57 4.26 8.06 0.44
CA ARG A 57 3.04 7.83 1.22
C ARG A 57 1.94 8.81 0.83
N ILE A 58 2.27 10.09 0.66
CA ILE A 58 1.32 11.11 0.19
C ILE A 58 0.80 10.73 -1.21
N ALA A 59 1.71 10.42 -2.14
CA ALA A 59 1.40 10.00 -3.50
C ALA A 59 0.48 8.78 -3.54
N THR A 60 0.79 7.76 -2.72
CA THR A 60 -0.02 6.55 -2.58
C THR A 60 -1.42 6.86 -2.08
N VAL A 61 -1.57 7.66 -1.02
CA VAL A 61 -2.90 8.05 -0.50
C VAL A 61 -3.69 8.86 -1.52
N MET A 62 -2.99 9.65 -2.33
CA MET A 62 -3.57 10.49 -3.39
C MET A 62 -3.85 9.74 -4.68
N ASP A 63 -3.38 8.49 -4.80
CA ASP A 63 -3.45 7.66 -6.01
C ASP A 63 -2.79 8.33 -7.23
N ILE A 64 -1.57 8.86 -7.02
CA ILE A 64 -0.73 9.49 -8.06
C ILE A 64 0.70 8.98 -7.96
N GLU A 65 1.50 9.23 -9.01
CA GLU A 65 2.93 8.90 -9.01
C GLU A 65 3.74 9.86 -8.11
N PRO A 66 4.76 9.39 -7.38
CA PRO A 66 5.62 10.27 -6.57
C PRO A 66 6.31 11.39 -7.37
N GLU A 67 6.64 11.14 -8.64
CA GLU A 67 7.27 12.09 -9.57
C GLU A 67 6.40 13.31 -9.87
N GLU A 68 5.11 13.25 -9.56
CA GLU A 68 4.22 14.40 -9.61
C GLU A 68 4.53 15.48 -8.56
N PHE A 69 5.39 15.18 -7.59
CA PHE A 69 5.90 16.14 -6.61
C PHE A 69 7.28 16.64 -7.03
N ALA A 70 7.44 17.96 -7.12
CA ALA A 70 8.70 18.59 -7.54
C ALA A 70 9.87 18.30 -6.59
N GLU A 71 9.57 17.98 -5.32
CA GLU A 71 10.54 17.64 -4.29
C GLU A 71 10.99 16.18 -4.34
N TYR A 72 10.30 15.33 -5.11
CA TYR A 72 10.62 13.92 -5.20
C TYR A 72 11.95 13.69 -5.91
N ARG A 73 12.76 12.81 -5.33
CA ARG A 73 14.03 12.37 -5.91
C ARG A 73 13.92 10.90 -6.21
N ILE A 74 13.99 10.57 -7.49
CA ILE A 74 13.94 9.19 -7.97
C ILE A 74 15.05 8.39 -7.28
N PRO A 75 14.71 7.27 -6.60
CA PRO A 75 15.70 6.37 -6.03
C PRO A 75 16.67 5.87 -7.09
N GLN A 76 17.96 5.77 -6.72
CA GLN A 76 18.99 5.26 -7.64
C GLN A 76 18.87 3.75 -7.86
N GLU A 77 18.28 3.04 -6.89
CA GLU A 77 18.02 1.61 -6.99
C GLU A 77 16.61 1.38 -7.58
N PRO A 78 16.47 0.48 -8.56
CA PRO A 78 15.17 0.15 -9.11
C PRO A 78 14.29 -0.47 -8.03
N ILE A 79 13.06 0.04 -7.90
CA ILE A 79 12.06 -0.53 -7.01
C ILE A 79 11.50 -1.78 -7.69
N LEU A 80 11.70 -2.94 -7.06
CA LEU A 80 11.05 -4.18 -7.48
C LEU A 80 9.56 -4.08 -7.14
N VAL A 81 8.71 -4.08 -8.16
CA VAL A 81 7.26 -4.13 -8.00
C VAL A 81 6.87 -5.58 -7.74
N ASP A 82 6.28 -5.84 -6.58
CA ASP A 82 5.72 -7.13 -6.21
C ASP A 82 4.40 -7.34 -6.96
N GLU A 83 4.27 -8.44 -7.70
CA GLU A 83 3.06 -8.81 -8.45
C GLU A 83 1.81 -8.79 -7.56
N ALA A 84 1.95 -9.17 -6.29
CA ALA A 84 0.85 -9.13 -5.33
C ALA A 84 0.29 -7.72 -5.12
N ILE A 85 1.12 -6.68 -5.21
CA ILE A 85 0.68 -5.29 -5.04
C ILE A 85 -0.13 -4.83 -6.24
N GLU A 86 0.28 -5.21 -7.45
CA GLU A 86 -0.48 -4.93 -8.66
C GLU A 86 -1.86 -5.58 -8.60
N THR A 87 -1.95 -6.85 -8.18
CA THR A 87 -3.23 -7.52 -7.95
C THR A 87 -4.10 -6.75 -6.95
N LEU A 88 -3.54 -6.29 -5.81
CA LEU A 88 -4.31 -5.48 -4.85
C LEU A 88 -4.83 -4.19 -5.49
N ARG A 89 -4.01 -3.50 -6.31
CA ARG A 89 -4.39 -2.26 -7.00
C ARG A 89 -5.47 -2.51 -8.05
N GLU A 90 -5.41 -3.60 -8.78
CA GLU A 90 -6.45 -4.02 -9.72
C GLU A 90 -7.77 -4.24 -8.99
N TYR A 91 -7.77 -5.01 -7.91
CA TYR A 91 -8.97 -5.23 -7.11
C TYR A 91 -9.55 -3.95 -6.50
N ILE A 92 -8.72 -3.00 -6.04
CA ILE A 92 -9.19 -1.69 -5.58
C ILE A 92 -9.97 -0.98 -6.69
N LYS A 93 -9.43 -0.99 -7.94
CA LYS A 93 -10.07 -0.39 -9.11
C LYS A 93 -11.35 -1.11 -9.50
N GLU A 94 -11.35 -2.44 -9.52
CA GLU A 94 -12.54 -3.27 -9.84
C GLU A 94 -13.69 -3.02 -8.86
N ASN A 95 -13.36 -2.86 -7.57
CA ASN A 95 -14.33 -2.50 -6.54
C ASN A 95 -14.74 -1.03 -6.58
N LYS A 96 -14.20 -0.23 -7.51
CA LYS A 96 -14.47 1.21 -7.67
C LYS A 96 -14.19 2.00 -6.39
N LEU A 97 -13.21 1.56 -5.60
CA LEU A 97 -12.79 2.23 -4.38
C LEU A 97 -11.68 3.24 -4.71
N SER A 98 -11.75 4.43 -4.11
CA SER A 98 -10.55 5.26 -4.01
C SER A 98 -9.61 4.70 -2.95
N ILE A 99 -8.31 4.99 -3.05
CA ILE A 99 -7.34 4.59 -2.03
C ILE A 99 -7.77 5.07 -0.63
N VAL A 100 -8.30 6.30 -0.53
CA VAL A 100 -8.83 6.83 0.74
C VAL A 100 -9.99 5.99 1.28
N ALA A 101 -10.94 5.60 0.44
CA ALA A 101 -12.08 4.77 0.85
C ALA A 101 -11.62 3.38 1.30
N PHE A 102 -10.71 2.78 0.54
CA PHE A 102 -10.08 1.52 0.88
C PHE A 102 -9.35 1.60 2.23
N LEU A 103 -8.47 2.58 2.44
CA LEU A 103 -7.75 2.76 3.70
C LEU A 103 -8.69 2.99 4.90
N LYS A 104 -9.83 3.68 4.69
CA LYS A 104 -10.82 3.93 5.76
C LYS A 104 -11.52 2.67 6.27
N SER A 105 -11.53 1.58 5.50
CA SER A 105 -12.06 0.28 5.93
C SER A 105 -11.24 -0.36 7.05
N PHE A 106 -9.97 0.04 7.20
CA PHE A 106 -9.06 -0.49 8.21
C PHE A 106 -9.05 0.37 9.48
N PRO A 107 -8.77 -0.24 10.66
CA PRO A 107 -8.49 0.49 11.88
C PRO A 107 -7.37 1.52 11.66
N ARG A 108 -7.52 2.72 12.25
CA ARG A 108 -6.57 3.84 12.09
C ARG A 108 -5.09 3.42 12.21
N LYS A 109 -4.78 2.63 13.23
CA LYS A 109 -3.42 2.14 13.51
C LYS A 109 -2.79 1.25 12.43
N LYS A 110 -3.60 0.66 11.54
CA LYS A 110 -3.14 -0.22 10.46
C LYS A 110 -3.04 0.47 9.10
N ARG A 111 -3.59 1.69 8.96
CA ARG A 111 -3.69 2.35 7.65
C ARG A 111 -2.32 2.66 7.05
N ILE A 112 -1.38 3.09 7.88
CA ILE A 112 -0.01 3.37 7.46
C ILE A 112 0.68 2.09 6.93
N ASP A 113 0.48 0.95 7.57
CA ASP A 113 1.04 -0.33 7.13
C ASP A 113 0.45 -0.72 5.77
N VAL A 114 -0.86 -0.51 5.56
CA VAL A 114 -1.52 -0.75 4.27
C VAL A 114 -0.99 0.21 3.20
N VAL A 115 -0.73 1.48 3.52
CA VAL A 115 -0.08 2.42 2.60
C VAL A 115 1.33 1.94 2.25
N ASP A 116 2.09 1.49 3.25
CA ASP A 116 3.45 0.99 3.05
C ASP A 116 3.47 -0.31 2.22
N ILE A 117 2.44 -1.16 2.32
CA ILE A 117 2.22 -2.31 1.42
C ILE A 117 1.93 -1.82 -0.01
N LEU A 118 0.97 -0.93 -0.20
CA LEU A 118 0.56 -0.46 -1.53
C LEU A 118 1.69 0.25 -2.29
N ARG A 119 2.62 0.91 -1.58
CA ARG A 119 3.79 1.55 -2.19
C ARG A 119 4.99 0.62 -2.39
N GLY A 120 4.88 -0.65 -2.02
CA GLY A 120 5.96 -1.63 -2.17
C GLY A 120 7.09 -1.53 -1.15
N ALA A 121 6.89 -0.78 -0.06
CA ALA A 121 7.89 -0.69 1.01
C ALA A 121 7.73 -1.76 2.09
N LEU A 122 6.54 -2.35 2.19
CA LEU A 122 6.29 -3.56 2.96
C LEU A 122 5.75 -4.64 2.03
N PRO A 123 6.17 -5.91 2.21
CA PRO A 123 5.53 -7.01 1.52
C PRO A 123 4.12 -7.24 2.07
N ILE A 124 3.30 -7.98 1.32
CA ILE A 124 2.02 -8.44 1.85
C ILE A 124 2.20 -9.29 3.14
N PRO A 125 1.23 -9.28 4.08
CA PRO A 125 1.36 -9.98 5.35
C PRO A 125 1.52 -11.50 5.19
N ILE A 126 2.43 -12.08 5.97
CA ILE A 126 2.55 -13.54 6.13
C ILE A 126 1.46 -14.08 7.07
N ASP A 127 0.97 -13.27 8.01
CA ASP A 127 -0.21 -13.64 8.80
C ASP A 127 -1.44 -13.66 7.87
N TYR A 128 -1.94 -14.87 7.59
CA TYR A 128 -3.07 -15.07 6.70
C TYR A 128 -4.33 -14.32 7.15
N LYS A 129 -4.55 -14.12 8.46
CA LYS A 129 -5.72 -13.38 8.94
C LYS A 129 -5.64 -11.90 8.56
N GLU A 130 -4.44 -11.33 8.55
CA GLU A 130 -4.23 -9.95 8.12
C GLU A 130 -4.41 -9.81 6.62
N LEU A 131 -3.83 -10.71 5.83
CA LEU A 131 -4.03 -10.71 4.38
C LEU A 131 -5.50 -10.97 4.00
N LYS A 132 -6.18 -11.89 4.70
CA LYS A 132 -7.60 -12.18 4.47
C LYS A 132 -8.51 -10.99 4.81
N LEU A 133 -8.13 -10.14 5.77
CA LEU A 133 -8.84 -8.90 6.02
C LEU A 133 -8.73 -7.93 4.83
N ILE A 134 -7.55 -7.84 4.22
CA ILE A 134 -7.33 -7.05 2.99
C ILE A 134 -8.18 -7.62 1.86
N GLY A 135 -8.07 -8.93 1.60
CA GLY A 135 -8.83 -9.60 0.55
C GLY A 135 -10.35 -9.46 0.71
N LYS A 136 -10.86 -9.61 1.94
CA LYS A 136 -12.30 -9.43 2.24
C LYS A 136 -12.77 -8.00 1.96
N THR A 137 -11.95 -7.00 2.27
CA THR A 137 -12.27 -5.58 1.99
C THR A 137 -12.40 -5.33 0.48
N LEU A 138 -11.63 -6.09 -0.31
CA LEU A 138 -11.60 -6.04 -1.76
C LEU A 138 -12.50 -7.08 -2.44
N ASN A 139 -13.34 -7.79 -1.68
CA ASN A 139 -14.19 -8.88 -2.18
C ASN A 139 -13.42 -9.92 -3.03
N MET A 140 -12.15 -10.15 -2.71
CA MET A 140 -11.32 -11.13 -3.41
C MET A 140 -11.82 -12.55 -3.14
N PRO A 141 -11.79 -13.45 -4.15
CA PRO A 141 -11.99 -14.87 -3.92
C PRO A 141 -10.99 -15.41 -2.90
N ASP A 142 -11.45 -16.24 -1.97
CA ASP A 142 -10.60 -16.82 -0.92
C ASP A 142 -9.42 -17.62 -1.50
N GLU A 143 -9.64 -18.29 -2.63
CA GLU A 143 -8.61 -19.00 -3.40
C GLU A 143 -7.48 -18.06 -3.87
N GLU A 144 -7.84 -16.86 -4.32
CA GLU A 144 -6.86 -15.89 -4.80
C GLU A 144 -6.04 -15.30 -3.66
N VAL A 145 -6.69 -14.96 -2.55
CA VAL A 145 -6.02 -14.56 -1.31
C VAL A 145 -5.05 -15.64 -0.83
N TYR A 146 -5.46 -16.91 -0.91
CA TYR A 146 -4.60 -18.04 -0.56
C TYR A 146 -3.41 -18.18 -1.53
N ASN A 147 -3.61 -18.04 -2.84
CA ASN A 147 -2.52 -18.12 -3.81
C ASN A 147 -1.47 -17.02 -3.58
N MET A 148 -1.90 -15.78 -3.32
CA MET A 148 -0.99 -14.69 -2.94
C MET A 148 -0.20 -15.02 -1.69
N TRP A 149 -0.88 -15.52 -0.65
CA TRP A 149 -0.25 -15.94 0.60
C TRP A 149 0.78 -17.05 0.37
N GLU A 150 0.43 -18.06 -0.43
CA GLU A 150 1.30 -19.19 -0.73
C GLU A 150 2.59 -18.74 -1.44
N GLN A 151 2.49 -17.86 -2.45
CA GLN A 151 3.66 -17.32 -3.12
C GLN A 151 4.55 -16.55 -2.15
N ARG A 152 3.93 -15.75 -1.26
CA ARG A 152 4.67 -15.02 -0.23
C ARG A 152 5.41 -15.97 0.73
N ILE A 153 4.77 -17.04 1.18
CA ILE A 153 5.41 -18.06 2.03
C ILE A 153 6.60 -18.69 1.31
N LYS A 154 6.45 -19.08 0.03
CA LYS A 154 7.54 -19.65 -0.77
C LYS A 154 8.73 -18.70 -0.88
N GLN A 155 8.50 -17.42 -1.19
CA GLN A 155 9.55 -16.40 -1.25
C GLN A 155 10.28 -16.25 0.10
N VAL A 156 9.53 -16.29 1.21
CA VAL A 156 10.12 -16.16 2.56
C VAL A 156 10.99 -17.37 2.89
N LEU A 157 10.52 -18.58 2.59
CA LEU A 157 11.29 -19.80 2.82
C LEU A 157 12.54 -19.86 1.92
N GLU A 158 12.41 -19.47 0.65
CA GLU A 158 13.52 -19.40 -0.29
C GLU A 158 14.58 -18.39 0.16
N SER A 159 14.17 -17.18 0.52
CA SER A 159 15.07 -16.14 1.04
C SER A 159 15.70 -16.50 2.40
N ALA A 160 15.07 -17.38 3.18
CA ALA A 160 15.64 -17.96 4.38
C ALA A 160 16.60 -19.15 4.12
N GLY A 161 16.82 -19.52 2.86
CA GLY A 161 17.79 -20.55 2.44
C GLY A 161 17.20 -21.92 2.12
N MET A 162 15.88 -22.07 2.08
CA MET A 162 15.24 -23.32 1.65
C MET A 162 15.36 -23.47 0.13
N ASN A 163 15.95 -24.57 -0.34
CA ASN A 163 15.85 -24.93 -1.75
C ASN A 163 14.44 -25.47 -2.04
N VAL A 164 13.57 -24.61 -2.56
CA VAL A 164 12.15 -24.90 -2.79
C VAL A 164 11.93 -26.03 -3.81
N TYR A 165 12.85 -26.21 -4.76
CA TYR A 165 12.79 -27.27 -5.75
C TYR A 165 13.14 -28.64 -5.16
N ALA A 166 14.26 -28.71 -4.44
CA ALA A 166 14.71 -29.94 -3.78
C ALA A 166 13.75 -30.40 -2.68
N ASN A 167 13.02 -29.47 -2.06
CA ASN A 167 12.06 -29.73 -0.98
C ASN A 167 10.60 -29.62 -1.43
N SER A 168 10.33 -29.72 -2.74
CA SER A 168 8.99 -29.54 -3.31
C SER A 168 7.93 -30.44 -2.65
N GLY A 169 8.21 -31.71 -2.41
CA GLY A 169 7.27 -32.62 -1.74
C GLY A 169 6.89 -32.19 -0.32
N LEU A 170 7.83 -31.65 0.45
CA LEU A 170 7.57 -31.10 1.79
C LEU A 170 6.71 -29.84 1.69
N LEU A 171 7.09 -28.91 0.81
CA LEU A 171 6.36 -27.66 0.62
C LEU A 171 4.93 -27.90 0.15
N THR A 172 4.74 -28.73 -0.88
CA THR A 172 3.40 -29.10 -1.38
C THR A 172 2.55 -29.70 -0.26
N SER A 173 3.10 -30.64 0.53
CA SER A 173 2.36 -31.24 1.64
C SER A 173 1.93 -30.22 2.69
N MET A 174 2.82 -29.28 3.05
CA MET A 174 2.52 -28.21 4.01
C MET A 174 1.46 -27.24 3.47
N LEU A 175 1.61 -26.81 2.21
CA LEU A 175 0.74 -25.83 1.58
C LEU A 175 -0.64 -26.42 1.27
N ASP A 176 -0.73 -27.65 0.77
CA ASP A 176 -2.03 -28.32 0.56
C ASP A 176 -2.78 -28.50 1.88
N CYS A 177 -2.08 -28.83 2.98
CA CYS A 177 -2.67 -28.89 4.30
C CYS A 177 -3.19 -27.51 4.75
N ALA A 178 -2.39 -26.46 4.58
CA ALA A 178 -2.79 -25.09 4.90
C ALA A 178 -4.00 -24.64 4.07
N ARG A 179 -4.00 -24.92 2.75
CA ARG A 179 -5.11 -24.62 1.83
C ARG A 179 -6.40 -25.27 2.29
N ASN A 180 -6.36 -26.57 2.55
CA ASN A 180 -7.52 -27.32 3.01
C ASN A 180 -8.05 -26.77 4.34
N TYR A 181 -7.16 -26.45 5.29
CA TYR A 181 -7.57 -25.86 6.56
C TYR A 181 -8.19 -24.47 6.36
N LEU A 182 -7.60 -23.60 5.56
CA LEU A 182 -8.03 -22.20 5.43
C LEU A 182 -9.28 -22.02 4.56
N LEU A 183 -9.47 -22.87 3.55
CA LEU A 183 -10.57 -22.76 2.59
C LEU A 183 -11.78 -23.64 2.93
N ASN A 184 -11.57 -24.78 3.60
CA ASN A 184 -12.65 -25.73 3.91
C ASN A 184 -13.10 -25.70 5.38
N SER A 185 -12.40 -25.00 6.26
CA SER A 185 -12.90 -24.80 7.63
C SER A 185 -14.05 -23.80 7.62
N LYS A 186 -15.28 -24.33 7.72
CA LYS A 186 -16.51 -23.57 7.92
C LYS A 186 -16.61 -23.03 9.34
#